data_AF-A0A382MLC3-F1
#
_entry.id   AF-A0A382MLC3-F1
#
_cell.length_a   1.000
_cell.length_b   1.000
_cell.length_c   1.000
_cell.angle_alpha   90.00
_cell.angle_beta   90.00
_cell.angle_gamma   90.00
#
_symmetry.space_group_name_H-M   'P 1'
#
loop_
_entity.id
_entity.type
_entity.pdbx_description
1 polymer ?
#
loop_
_entity_poly.entity_id
_entity_poly.type
_entity_poly.pdbx_seq_one_letter_code
_entity_poly.pdbx_strand_id
1 'polypeptide(L)'
;MSKKYKTTITRQSRRSFLKTSLYAGATVGMTAASWARVKGANDTLNAGTIGFRGRGGSHIGFIRNMQKAEKGVRLHSLCDVDSGVLKGGMNKHKVKGFTDLRKMLEDKDLDIVTIATPNHWHALAAIWAIQAGKDVYVEKPVSHNVWEGRQIVNAARKHKKIVQTGTQARSAKCLQDAVAYVKSGELGKIKVSRGLCYKRRPSIGLTKEDNPV
;
A
#
# COMPACT_ATOMS: atom_id res chain seq x y z
N MET A 1 78.91 -1.75 -1.43
CA MET A 1 77.95 -2.36 -2.39
C MET A 1 76.65 -1.55 -2.38
N SER A 2 76.29 -0.99 -3.53
CA SER A 2 75.21 0.00 -3.72
C SER A 2 73.82 -0.65 -3.80
N LYS A 3 72.84 -0.17 -3.01
CA LYS A 3 71.42 -0.51 -3.17
C LYS A 3 70.76 0.50 -4.11
N LYS A 4 70.39 0.05 -5.31
CA LYS A 4 69.58 0.82 -6.27
C LYS A 4 68.11 0.85 -5.81
N TYR A 5 67.56 2.05 -5.61
CA TYR A 5 66.11 2.24 -5.49
C TYR A 5 65.49 2.31 -6.89
N LYS A 6 64.48 1.48 -7.16
CA LYS A 6 63.61 1.59 -8.35
C LYS A 6 62.36 2.37 -7.97
N THR A 7 62.19 3.56 -8.54
CA THR A 7 60.94 4.35 -8.44
C THR A 7 59.98 3.90 -9.54
N THR A 8 58.86 3.29 -9.17
CA THR A 8 57.79 2.91 -10.11
C THR A 8 56.84 4.09 -10.28
N ILE A 9 56.90 4.78 -11.42
CA ILE A 9 55.88 5.78 -11.80
C ILE A 9 54.67 5.02 -12.38
N THR A 10 53.58 4.95 -11.64
CA THR A 10 52.29 4.44 -12.13
C THR A 10 51.70 5.40 -13.17
N ARG A 11 51.76 5.02 -14.45
CA ARG A 11 51.19 5.77 -15.57
C ARG A 11 49.65 5.64 -15.55
N GLN A 12 48.94 6.70 -15.16
CA GLN A 12 47.47 6.72 -15.25
C GLN A 12 47.05 6.67 -16.72
N SER A 13 46.20 5.69 -17.08
CA SER A 13 45.70 5.54 -18.45
C SER A 13 44.45 6.38 -18.69
N ARG A 14 44.23 6.85 -19.93
CA ARG A 14 43.04 7.62 -20.36
C ARG A 14 41.72 6.92 -20.01
N ARG A 15 41.72 5.58 -19.91
CA ARG A 15 40.58 4.75 -19.52
C ARG A 15 40.25 4.86 -18.03
N SER A 16 41.26 5.07 -17.19
CA SER A 16 41.07 5.36 -15.76
C SER A 16 40.47 6.74 -15.56
N PHE A 17 40.95 7.75 -16.31
CA PHE A 17 40.40 9.10 -16.26
C PHE A 17 38.92 9.15 -16.63
N LEU A 18 38.51 8.53 -17.75
CA LEU A 18 37.09 8.46 -18.16
C LEU A 18 36.20 7.74 -17.14
N LYS A 19 36.70 6.69 -16.48
CA LYS A 19 35.97 6.04 -15.38
C LYS A 19 35.82 6.99 -14.20
N THR A 20 36.87 7.72 -13.82
CA THR A 20 36.83 8.70 -12.73
C THR A 20 35.91 9.89 -13.05
N SER A 21 35.86 10.36 -14.30
CA SER A 21 34.96 11.43 -14.75
C SER A 21 33.47 11.04 -14.67
N LEU A 22 33.13 9.77 -14.93
CA LEU A 22 31.76 9.24 -14.80
C LEU A 22 31.26 9.25 -13.34
N TYR A 23 32.14 8.99 -12.37
CA TYR A 23 31.79 9.07 -10.95
C TYR A 23 31.68 10.51 -10.45
N ALA A 24 32.50 11.44 -10.96
CA ALA A 24 32.43 12.86 -10.61
C ALA A 24 31.19 13.57 -11.21
N GLY A 25 30.67 13.11 -12.35
CA GLY A 25 29.43 13.63 -12.94
C GLY A 25 28.14 13.14 -12.26
N ALA A 26 28.19 11.98 -11.58
CA ALA A 26 27.01 11.39 -10.94
C ALA A 26 26.58 12.13 -9.65
N THR A 27 27.48 12.86 -9.00
CA THR A 27 27.18 13.59 -7.75
C THR A 27 26.51 14.95 -7.98
N VAL A 28 26.61 15.52 -9.19
CA VAL A 28 25.99 16.82 -9.55
C VAL A 28 24.55 16.66 -10.07
N GLY A 29 24.09 15.41 -10.25
CA GLY A 29 22.79 15.08 -10.83
C GLY A 29 21.64 14.87 -9.85
N MET A 30 21.81 15.09 -8.54
CA MET A 30 20.67 15.18 -7.62
C MET A 30 19.99 16.54 -7.81
N THR A 31 19.25 16.68 -8.91
CA THR A 31 18.42 17.87 -9.17
C THR A 31 17.62 18.22 -7.91
N ALA A 32 17.47 19.50 -7.57
CA ALA A 32 16.61 19.94 -6.46
C ALA A 32 15.18 19.33 -6.55
N ALA A 33 14.75 18.95 -7.75
CA ALA A 33 13.54 18.20 -8.02
C ALA A 33 13.47 16.80 -7.36
N SER A 34 14.60 16.17 -6.98
CA SER A 34 14.60 14.92 -6.21
C SER A 34 14.32 15.15 -4.73
N TRP A 35 14.78 16.27 -4.18
CA TRP A 35 14.53 16.68 -2.79
C TRP A 35 13.12 17.24 -2.62
N ALA A 36 12.60 17.99 -3.59
CA ALA A 36 11.21 18.45 -3.62
C ALA A 36 10.17 17.31 -3.80
N ARG A 37 10.61 16.11 -4.18
CA ARG A 37 9.76 14.92 -4.38
C ARG A 37 9.67 14.01 -3.16
N VAL A 38 10.50 14.23 -2.15
CA VAL A 38 10.36 13.54 -0.86
C VAL A 38 9.36 14.35 -0.06
N LYS A 39 8.12 13.87 0.02
CA LYS A 39 7.14 14.43 0.93
C LYS A 39 7.74 14.44 2.34
N GLY A 40 7.90 15.62 2.92
CA GLY A 40 8.44 15.80 4.26
C GLY A 40 7.49 15.16 5.28
N ALA A 41 7.99 14.91 6.49
CA ALA A 41 7.16 14.38 7.59
C ALA A 41 5.93 15.26 7.93
N ASN A 42 5.92 16.51 7.44
CA ASN A 42 4.83 17.47 7.61
C ASN A 42 3.85 17.51 6.42
N ASP A 43 4.11 16.79 5.33
CA ASP A 43 3.25 16.84 4.14
C ASP A 43 2.01 15.95 4.31
N THR A 44 0.86 16.50 3.96
CA THR A 44 -0.40 15.75 3.97
C THR A 44 -0.45 14.77 2.79
N LEU A 45 -0.73 13.50 3.10
CA LEU A 45 -0.95 12.45 2.11
C LEU A 45 -2.39 12.49 1.58
N ASN A 46 -2.52 12.45 0.26
CA ASN A 46 -3.77 12.38 -0.47
C ASN A 46 -4.15 10.90 -0.62
N ALA A 47 -5.17 10.48 0.12
CA ALA A 47 -5.67 9.11 0.10
C ALA A 47 -6.94 8.99 -0.75
N GLY A 48 -6.98 7.96 -1.57
CA GLY A 48 -8.15 7.60 -2.37
C GLY A 48 -8.72 6.24 -1.99
N THR A 49 -10.02 6.03 -2.21
CA THR A 49 -10.68 4.74 -1.92
C THR A 49 -11.32 4.15 -3.18
N ILE A 50 -10.98 2.89 -3.49
CA ILE A 50 -11.50 2.11 -4.63
C ILE A 50 -12.47 1.05 -4.10
N GLY A 51 -13.74 1.17 -4.49
CA GLY A 51 -14.86 0.39 -3.94
C GLY A 51 -15.20 0.86 -2.53
N PHE A 52 -16.34 1.54 -2.33
CA PHE A 52 -16.58 2.25 -1.06
C PHE A 52 -17.98 2.19 -0.47
N ARG A 53 -18.77 1.18 -0.82
CA ARG A 53 -19.85 0.70 0.05
C ARG A 53 -19.24 0.00 1.28
N GLY A 54 -20.07 -0.65 2.10
CA GLY A 54 -19.65 -1.59 3.16
C GLY A 54 -18.31 -1.26 3.82
N ARG A 55 -17.28 -2.07 3.52
CA ARG A 55 -15.95 -1.91 4.14
C ARG A 55 -15.17 -0.69 3.66
N GLY A 56 -15.21 -0.34 2.37
CA GLY A 56 -14.55 0.87 1.88
C GLY A 56 -15.18 2.15 2.45
N GLY A 57 -16.47 2.13 2.79
CA GLY A 57 -17.10 3.21 3.57
C GLY A 57 -16.47 3.39 4.95
N SER A 58 -16.04 2.29 5.60
CA SER A 58 -15.25 2.36 6.84
C SER A 58 -13.86 2.95 6.59
N HIS A 59 -13.20 2.63 5.46
CA HIS A 59 -11.91 3.24 5.09
C HIS A 59 -12.02 4.76 4.98
N ILE A 60 -13.05 5.25 4.29
CA ILE A 60 -13.34 6.68 4.21
C ILE A 60 -13.51 7.26 5.62
N GLY A 61 -14.26 6.60 6.50
CA GLY A 61 -14.43 7.01 7.89
C GLY A 61 -13.10 7.15 8.63
N PHE A 62 -12.20 6.16 8.54
CA PHE A 62 -10.87 6.22 9.15
C PHE A 62 -10.02 7.35 8.57
N ILE A 63 -9.99 7.51 7.24
CA ILE A 63 -9.26 8.59 6.59
C ILE A 63 -9.78 9.95 7.06
N ARG A 64 -11.10 10.13 7.14
CA ARG A 64 -11.71 11.37 7.62
C ARG A 64 -11.42 11.64 9.09
N ASN A 65 -11.41 10.62 9.93
CA ASN A 65 -11.06 10.78 11.34
C ASN A 65 -9.58 11.19 11.49
N MET A 66 -8.68 10.56 10.74
CA MET A 66 -7.27 10.94 10.70
C MET A 66 -7.06 12.37 10.16
N GLN A 67 -7.82 12.75 9.14
CA GLN A 67 -7.81 14.12 8.60
C GLN A 67 -8.25 15.14 9.65
N LYS A 68 -9.35 14.88 10.36
CA LYS A 68 -9.85 15.76 11.44
C LYS A 68 -8.89 15.85 12.62
N ALA A 69 -8.16 14.77 12.90
CA ALA A 69 -7.15 14.70 13.95
C ALA A 69 -5.75 15.15 13.48
N GLU A 70 -5.67 15.79 12.29
CA GLU A 70 -4.44 16.35 11.71
C GLU A 70 -3.27 15.34 11.63
N LYS A 71 -3.59 14.07 11.36
CA LYS A 71 -2.60 12.99 11.26
C LYS A 71 -1.93 12.89 9.88
N GLY A 72 -1.81 14.01 9.16
CA GLY A 72 -1.09 14.08 7.88
C GLY A 72 -1.70 13.28 6.74
N VAL A 73 -3.02 13.07 6.73
CA VAL A 73 -3.73 12.41 5.61
C VAL A 73 -5.08 13.06 5.37
N ARG A 74 -5.50 13.17 4.11
CA ARG A 74 -6.83 13.64 3.73
C ARG A 74 -7.46 12.77 2.66
N LEU A 75 -8.80 12.73 2.64
CA LEU A 75 -9.52 12.08 1.55
C LEU A 75 -9.44 12.97 0.31
N HIS A 76 -8.87 12.43 -0.77
CA HIS A 76 -8.63 13.14 -2.02
C HIS A 76 -9.59 12.72 -3.14
N SER A 77 -9.82 11.42 -3.29
CA SER A 77 -10.63 10.88 -4.37
C SER A 77 -11.34 9.58 -4.01
N LEU A 78 -12.40 9.29 -4.77
CA LEU A 78 -13.21 8.09 -4.66
C LEU A 78 -13.33 7.42 -6.02
N CYS A 79 -13.34 6.09 -6.04
CA CYS A 79 -13.58 5.32 -7.24
C CYS A 79 -14.58 4.20 -7.00
N ASP A 80 -15.63 4.13 -7.82
CA ASP A 80 -16.60 3.05 -7.84
C ASP A 80 -17.20 2.92 -9.25
N VAL A 81 -17.38 1.69 -9.72
CA VAL A 81 -17.94 1.42 -11.05
C VAL A 81 -19.43 1.74 -11.12
N ASP A 82 -20.12 1.69 -9.97
CA ASP A 82 -21.52 2.08 -9.85
C ASP A 82 -21.61 3.62 -9.77
N SER A 83 -22.18 4.24 -10.80
CA SER A 83 -22.29 5.70 -10.91
C SER A 83 -23.21 6.32 -9.84
N GLY A 84 -24.21 5.57 -9.35
CA GLY A 84 -25.09 6.00 -8.28
C GLY A 84 -24.35 6.04 -6.94
N VAL A 85 -23.58 4.99 -6.63
CA VAL A 85 -22.68 4.96 -5.47
C VAL A 85 -21.65 6.08 -5.57
N LEU A 86 -21.07 6.26 -6.76
CA LEU A 86 -20.06 7.29 -7.00
C LEU A 86 -20.60 8.70 -6.72
N LYS A 87 -21.73 9.05 -7.34
CA LYS A 87 -22.39 10.35 -7.17
C LYS A 87 -22.73 10.61 -5.71
N GLY A 88 -23.27 9.62 -5.00
CA GLY A 88 -23.57 9.73 -3.56
C GLY A 88 -22.32 10.00 -2.71
N GLY A 89 -21.23 9.28 -2.98
CA GLY A 89 -19.95 9.47 -2.32
C GLY A 89 -19.34 10.85 -2.58
N MET A 90 -19.31 11.28 -3.84
CA MET A 90 -18.80 12.61 -4.24
C MET A 90 -19.59 13.73 -3.57
N ASN A 91 -20.92 13.67 -3.56
CA ASN A 91 -21.76 14.70 -2.94
C ASN A 91 -21.53 14.78 -1.41
N LYS A 92 -21.45 13.61 -0.75
CA LYS A 92 -21.24 13.54 0.69
C LYS A 92 -19.86 14.04 1.12
N HIS A 93 -18.84 13.70 0.35
CA HIS A 93 -17.44 13.91 0.74
C HIS A 93 -16.79 15.10 0.04
N LYS A 94 -17.38 15.66 -1.02
CA LYS A 94 -16.84 16.79 -1.79
C LYS A 94 -15.41 16.54 -2.29
N VAL A 95 -15.23 15.42 -2.99
CA VAL A 95 -13.93 14.95 -3.51
C VAL A 95 -14.07 14.49 -4.96
N LYS A 96 -12.94 14.37 -5.68
CA LYS A 96 -12.91 13.86 -7.06
C LYS A 96 -13.48 12.43 -7.11
N GLY A 97 -14.27 12.13 -8.12
CA GLY A 97 -14.82 10.80 -8.36
C GLY A 97 -14.36 10.20 -9.67
N PHE A 98 -14.14 8.90 -9.69
CA PHE A 98 -13.73 8.13 -10.85
C PHE A 98 -14.60 6.87 -10.99
N THR A 99 -15.07 6.57 -12.19
CA THR A 99 -15.74 5.29 -12.47
C THR A 99 -14.75 4.19 -12.87
N ASP A 100 -13.54 4.59 -13.28
CA ASP A 100 -12.46 3.71 -13.71
C ASP A 100 -11.24 3.93 -12.82
N LEU A 101 -10.81 2.87 -12.13
CA LEU A 101 -9.66 2.91 -11.25
C LEU A 101 -8.37 3.26 -12.03
N ARG A 102 -8.24 2.89 -13.30
CA ARG A 102 -7.06 3.21 -14.12
C ARG A 102 -6.91 4.71 -14.28
N LYS A 103 -8.02 5.42 -14.49
CA LYS A 103 -8.07 6.89 -14.55
C LYS A 103 -7.78 7.55 -13.21
N MET A 104 -8.26 6.97 -12.12
CA MET A 104 -7.89 7.43 -10.78
C MET A 104 -6.38 7.32 -10.53
N LEU A 105 -5.74 6.23 -10.99
CA LEU A 105 -4.31 5.99 -10.80
C LEU A 105 -3.40 6.92 -11.62
N GLU A 106 -3.92 7.52 -12.69
CA GLU A 106 -3.24 8.56 -13.47
C GLU A 106 -3.11 9.90 -12.69
N ASP A 107 -3.89 10.11 -11.61
CA ASP A 107 -3.81 11.33 -10.79
C ASP A 107 -2.47 11.42 -10.06
N LYS A 108 -1.65 12.42 -10.42
CA LYS A 108 -0.32 12.63 -9.84
C LYS A 108 -0.36 13.10 -8.39
N ASP A 109 -1.47 13.70 -7.96
CA ASP A 109 -1.63 14.18 -6.59
C ASP A 109 -2.01 13.04 -5.63
N LEU A 110 -2.49 11.91 -6.14
CA LEU A 110 -2.85 10.76 -5.33
C LEU A 110 -1.60 10.03 -4.83
N ASP A 111 -1.47 9.84 -3.51
CA ASP A 111 -0.31 9.15 -2.91
C ASP A 111 -0.63 7.72 -2.50
N ILE A 112 -1.80 7.53 -1.88
CA ILE A 112 -2.22 6.26 -1.28
C ILE A 112 -3.56 5.85 -1.85
N VAL A 113 -3.74 4.56 -2.13
CA VAL A 113 -5.06 3.97 -2.38
C VAL A 113 -5.43 2.95 -1.31
N THR A 114 -6.70 2.96 -0.91
CA THR A 114 -7.31 1.87 -0.17
C THR A 114 -8.27 1.09 -1.08
N ILE A 115 -8.15 -0.23 -1.10
CA ILE A 115 -8.88 -1.12 -2.01
C ILE A 115 -9.81 -2.00 -1.18
N ALA A 116 -11.12 -1.87 -1.42
CA ALA A 116 -12.18 -2.65 -0.79
C ALA A 116 -13.22 -3.13 -1.81
N THR A 117 -12.73 -3.51 -2.99
CA THR A 117 -13.51 -4.12 -4.08
C THR A 117 -13.83 -5.59 -3.78
N PRO A 118 -14.57 -6.31 -4.66
CA PRO A 118 -14.68 -7.76 -4.55
C PRO A 118 -13.31 -8.45 -4.63
N ASN A 119 -13.14 -9.55 -3.90
CA ASN A 119 -11.85 -10.21 -3.67
C ASN A 119 -11.01 -10.50 -4.94
N HIS A 120 -11.66 -10.83 -6.06
CA HIS A 120 -10.98 -11.16 -7.32
C HIS A 120 -10.27 -9.94 -7.95
N TRP A 121 -10.60 -8.72 -7.53
CA TRP A 121 -9.92 -7.49 -7.99
C TRP A 121 -8.72 -7.08 -7.15
N HIS A 122 -8.58 -7.60 -5.94
CA HIS A 122 -7.60 -7.08 -4.97
C HIS A 122 -6.17 -7.12 -5.48
N ALA A 123 -5.72 -8.26 -6.01
CA ALA A 123 -4.34 -8.41 -6.47
C ALA A 123 -4.04 -7.54 -7.68
N LEU A 124 -4.93 -7.55 -8.68
CA LEU A 124 -4.75 -6.76 -9.90
C LEU A 124 -4.76 -5.25 -9.62
N ALA A 125 -5.74 -4.78 -8.84
CA ALA A 125 -5.84 -3.37 -8.48
C ALA A 125 -4.64 -2.91 -7.63
N ALA A 126 -4.15 -3.75 -6.71
CA ALA A 126 -2.96 -3.44 -5.92
C ALA A 126 -1.71 -3.35 -6.81
N ILE A 127 -1.51 -4.30 -7.72
CA ILE A 127 -0.36 -4.29 -8.64
C ILE A 127 -0.39 -3.04 -9.54
N TRP A 128 -1.55 -2.71 -10.12
CA TRP A 128 -1.69 -1.49 -10.94
C TRP A 128 -1.43 -0.23 -10.14
N ALA A 129 -1.93 -0.14 -8.90
CA ALA A 129 -1.65 1.01 -8.03
C ALA A 129 -0.15 1.15 -7.71
N ILE A 130 0.51 0.04 -7.39
CA ILE A 130 1.95 -0.01 -7.14
C ILE A 130 2.74 0.45 -8.38
N GLN A 131 2.37 -0.06 -9.57
CA GLN A 131 2.99 0.32 -10.83
C GLN A 131 2.79 1.81 -11.15
N ALA A 132 1.65 2.38 -10.77
CA ALA A 132 1.35 3.82 -10.85
C ALA A 132 2.04 4.66 -9.74
N GLY A 133 2.90 4.05 -8.92
CA GLY A 133 3.68 4.74 -7.90
C GLY A 133 2.94 5.01 -6.59
N LYS A 134 1.78 4.39 -6.37
CA LYS A 134 0.95 4.58 -5.18
C LYS A 134 1.29 3.59 -4.08
N ASP A 135 1.22 4.02 -2.83
CA ASP A 135 1.20 3.11 -1.70
C ASP A 135 -0.20 2.51 -1.53
N VAL A 136 -0.30 1.29 -1.01
CA VAL A 136 -1.52 0.49 -1.07
C VAL A 136 -1.93 -0.05 0.29
N TYR A 137 -3.18 0.17 0.65
CA TYR A 137 -3.89 -0.64 1.64
C TYR A 137 -4.94 -1.51 0.92
N VAL A 138 -4.89 -2.82 1.08
CA VAL A 138 -5.80 -3.75 0.38
C VAL A 138 -6.50 -4.68 1.35
N GLU A 139 -7.83 -4.78 1.25
CA GLU A 139 -8.63 -5.61 2.16
C GLU A 139 -8.29 -7.10 2.07
N LYS A 140 -8.68 -7.83 3.13
CA LYS A 140 -8.56 -9.28 3.18
C LYS A 140 -9.79 -9.96 2.56
N PRO A 141 -9.63 -11.13 1.91
CA PRO A 141 -8.37 -11.78 1.55
C PRO A 141 -7.62 -10.96 0.49
N VAL A 142 -6.29 -10.89 0.60
CA VAL A 142 -5.46 -10.02 -0.26
C VAL A 142 -5.43 -10.46 -1.73
N SER A 143 -5.67 -11.74 -1.98
CA SER A 143 -5.66 -12.37 -3.29
C SER A 143 -6.51 -13.64 -3.27
N HIS A 144 -6.81 -14.20 -4.44
CA HIS A 144 -7.53 -15.46 -4.55
C HIS A 144 -6.64 -16.67 -4.25
N ASN A 145 -5.37 -16.59 -4.63
CA ASN A 145 -4.36 -17.63 -4.39
C ASN A 145 -3.03 -17.04 -3.90
N VAL A 146 -2.11 -17.92 -3.47
CA VAL A 146 -0.79 -17.55 -2.94
C VAL A 146 0.09 -16.91 -4.01
N TRP A 147 -0.01 -17.36 -5.26
CA TRP A 147 0.81 -16.86 -6.37
C TRP A 147 0.51 -15.39 -6.66
N GLU A 148 -0.76 -15.00 -6.75
CA GLU A 148 -1.21 -13.62 -6.89
C GLU A 148 -0.68 -12.73 -5.76
N GLY A 149 -0.80 -13.19 -4.51
CA GLY A 149 -0.26 -12.47 -3.36
C GLY A 149 1.26 -12.27 -3.46
N ARG A 150 1.99 -13.27 -3.98
CA ARG A 150 3.44 -13.15 -4.24
C ARG A 150 3.73 -12.09 -5.31
N GLN A 151 2.87 -11.95 -6.32
CA GLN A 151 3.04 -10.91 -7.35
C GLN A 151 2.91 -9.50 -6.75
N ILE A 152 2.00 -9.30 -5.80
CA ILE A 152 1.90 -8.02 -5.06
C ILE A 152 3.21 -7.74 -4.31
N VAL A 153 3.77 -8.73 -3.62
CA VAL A 153 5.06 -8.59 -2.90
C VAL A 153 6.19 -8.24 -3.86
N ASN A 154 6.26 -8.91 -5.01
CA ASN A 154 7.28 -8.64 -6.02
C ASN A 154 7.15 -7.22 -6.59
N ALA A 155 5.92 -6.78 -6.91
CA ALA A 155 5.65 -5.44 -7.38
C ALA A 155 6.03 -4.39 -6.32
N ALA A 156 5.61 -4.58 -5.06
CA ALA A 156 5.91 -3.68 -3.97
C ALA A 156 7.42 -3.47 -3.79
N ARG A 157 8.19 -4.55 -3.81
CA ARG A 157 9.66 -4.52 -3.72
C ARG A 157 10.31 -3.86 -4.93
N LYS A 158 9.86 -4.20 -6.14
CA LYS A 158 10.38 -3.64 -7.39
C LYS A 158 10.18 -2.12 -7.46
N HIS A 159 9.00 -1.65 -7.08
CA HIS A 159 8.62 -0.23 -7.16
C HIS A 159 8.87 0.55 -5.86
N LYS A 160 9.42 -0.11 -4.82
CA LYS A 160 9.69 0.47 -3.50
C LYS A 160 8.46 1.15 -2.88
N LYS A 161 7.32 0.46 -2.94
CA LYS A 161 6.03 0.92 -2.44
C LYS A 161 5.66 0.22 -1.14
N ILE A 162 4.92 0.92 -0.28
CA ILE A 162 4.38 0.36 0.95
C ILE A 162 3.07 -0.35 0.59
N VAL A 163 2.94 -1.59 1.04
CA VAL A 163 1.70 -2.37 0.90
C VAL A 163 1.32 -2.93 2.25
N GLN A 164 0.09 -2.66 2.67
CA GLN A 164 -0.51 -3.21 3.88
C GLN A 164 -1.80 -3.95 3.53
N THR A 165 -1.96 -5.16 4.09
CA THR A 165 -3.21 -5.90 3.99
C THR A 165 -4.13 -5.58 5.16
N GLY A 166 -5.44 -5.67 4.95
CA GLY A 166 -6.50 -5.38 5.93
C GLY A 166 -6.63 -6.41 7.06
N THR A 167 -5.51 -6.78 7.68
CA THR A 167 -5.48 -7.62 8.88
C THR A 167 -5.51 -6.76 10.15
N GLN A 168 -6.45 -5.82 10.24
CA GLN A 168 -6.51 -4.82 11.33
C GLN A 168 -6.54 -5.41 12.75
N ALA A 169 -7.04 -6.65 12.92
CA ALA A 169 -7.02 -7.34 14.21
C ALA A 169 -5.59 -7.43 14.80
N ARG A 170 -4.55 -7.49 13.97
CA ARG A 170 -3.14 -7.50 14.42
C ARG A 170 -2.69 -6.19 15.09
N SER A 171 -3.46 -5.12 14.91
CA SER A 171 -3.20 -3.81 15.53
C SER A 171 -4.02 -3.60 16.81
N ALA A 172 -4.88 -4.54 17.20
CA ALA A 172 -5.65 -4.41 18.43
C ALA A 172 -4.77 -4.73 19.64
N LYS A 173 -4.71 -3.80 20.62
CA LYS A 173 -3.89 -3.93 21.83
C LYS A 173 -4.13 -5.26 22.56
N CYS A 174 -5.40 -5.64 22.73
CA CYS A 174 -5.76 -6.91 23.37
C CYS A 174 -5.18 -8.15 22.66
N LEU A 175 -5.12 -8.14 21.33
CA LEU A 175 -4.53 -9.24 20.56
C LEU A 175 -3.00 -9.20 20.58
N GLN A 176 -2.40 -8.02 20.60
CA GLN A 176 -0.96 -7.86 20.80
C GLN A 176 -0.53 -8.39 22.17
N ASP A 177 -1.29 -8.07 23.22
CA ASP A 177 -1.07 -8.56 24.59
C ASP A 177 -1.24 -10.07 24.69
N ALA A 178 -2.31 -10.60 24.09
CA ALA A 178 -2.53 -12.04 24.04
C ALA A 178 -1.37 -12.77 23.35
N VAL A 179 -0.86 -12.25 22.22
CA VAL A 179 0.31 -12.82 21.55
C VAL A 179 1.57 -12.69 22.41
N ALA A 180 1.78 -11.57 23.10
CA ALA A 180 2.91 -11.38 24.01
C ALA A 180 2.88 -12.40 25.15
N TYR A 181 1.70 -12.63 25.75
CA TYR A 181 1.49 -13.62 26.80
C TYR A 181 1.69 -15.06 26.31
N VAL A 182 1.26 -15.38 25.09
CA VAL A 182 1.56 -16.69 24.49
C VAL A 182 3.08 -16.86 24.30
N LYS A 183 3.78 -15.80 23.91
CA LYS A 183 5.24 -15.83 23.67
C LYS A 183 6.08 -15.83 24.94
N SER A 184 5.57 -15.30 26.06
CA SER A 184 6.32 -15.30 27.33
C SER A 184 6.51 -16.71 27.90
N GLY A 185 5.71 -17.68 27.45
CA GLY A 185 5.79 -19.07 27.91
C GLY A 185 4.98 -19.36 29.18
N GLU A 186 4.29 -18.37 29.72
CA GLU A 186 3.44 -18.48 30.93
C GLU A 186 2.30 -19.52 30.77
N LEU A 187 1.87 -19.78 29.53
CA LEU A 187 0.88 -20.83 29.23
C LEU A 187 1.46 -22.26 29.26
N GLY A 188 2.78 -22.40 29.41
CA GLY A 188 3.49 -23.68 29.29
C GLY A 188 3.41 -24.27 27.88
N LYS A 189 3.54 -25.59 27.78
CA LYS A 189 3.52 -26.30 26.50
C LYS A 189 2.11 -26.32 25.91
N ILE A 190 1.88 -25.54 24.86
CA ILE A 190 0.63 -25.53 24.11
C ILE A 190 0.32 -26.91 23.51
N LYS A 191 -0.86 -27.45 23.83
CA LYS A 191 -1.34 -28.76 23.35
C LYS A 191 -2.44 -28.65 22.31
N VAL A 192 -3.32 -27.66 22.45
CA VAL A 192 -4.52 -27.47 21.62
C VAL A 192 -4.72 -25.98 21.38
N SER A 193 -5.14 -25.63 20.16
CA SER A 193 -5.62 -24.31 19.80
C SER A 193 -6.96 -24.44 19.08
N ARG A 194 -7.93 -23.58 19.43
CA ARG A 194 -9.26 -23.55 18.81
C ARG A 194 -9.57 -22.15 18.30
N GLY A 195 -9.90 -22.02 17.02
CA GLY A 195 -10.35 -20.78 16.41
C GLY A 195 -11.82 -20.89 16.02
N LEU A 196 -12.68 -20.05 16.62
CA LEU A 196 -14.11 -20.04 16.36
C LEU A 196 -14.50 -18.69 15.72
N CYS A 197 -15.29 -18.73 14.65
CA CYS A 197 -15.78 -17.54 13.96
C CYS A 197 -17.29 -17.68 13.75
N TYR A 198 -18.07 -17.24 14.72
CA TYR A 198 -19.53 -17.20 14.62
C TYR A 198 -19.96 -15.80 14.21
N LYS A 199 -20.65 -15.69 13.07
CA LYS A 199 -21.28 -14.46 12.63
C LYS A 199 -22.76 -14.70 12.48
N ARG A 200 -23.55 -13.99 13.28
CA ARG A 200 -25.00 -14.00 13.12
C ARG A 200 -25.31 -13.37 11.76
N ARG A 201 -25.91 -14.16 10.87
CA ARG A 201 -26.34 -13.74 9.54
C ARG A 201 -27.87 -13.79 9.51
N PRO A 202 -28.56 -12.72 9.06
CA PRO A 202 -29.98 -12.82 8.75
C PRO A 202 -30.22 -13.90 7.70
N SER A 203 -31.46 -14.41 7.63
CA SER A 203 -31.89 -15.25 6.52
C SER A 203 -31.63 -14.51 5.19
N ILE A 204 -31.22 -15.25 4.16
CA ILE A 204 -31.11 -14.73 2.78
C ILE A 204 -32.48 -14.45 2.15
N GLY A 205 -33.56 -14.82 2.85
CA GLY A 205 -34.94 -14.66 2.40
C GLY A 205 -35.49 -15.94 1.78
N LEU A 206 -36.70 -15.84 1.25
CA LEU A 206 -37.34 -16.86 0.41
C LEU A 206 -37.51 -16.24 -0.98
N THR A 207 -37.12 -16.96 -2.02
CA THR A 207 -37.48 -16.62 -3.39
C THR A 207 -38.95 -16.94 -3.61
N LYS A 208 -39.64 -16.13 -4.44
CA LYS A 208 -41.05 -16.38 -4.81
C LYS A 208 -41.21 -17.48 -5.87
N GLU A 209 -40.09 -17.90 -6.47
CA GLU A 209 -40.00 -18.89 -7.55
C GLU A 209 -38.88 -19.89 -7.21
N ASP A 210 -38.84 -21.03 -7.92
CA ASP A 210 -37.81 -22.09 -7.82
C ASP A 210 -36.43 -21.65 -8.37
N ASN A 211 -36.00 -20.43 -8.05
CA ASN A 211 -34.66 -19.94 -8.33
C ASN A 211 -33.84 -19.94 -7.03
N PRO A 212 -32.53 -20.22 -7.09
CA PRO A 212 -31.67 -20.12 -5.92
C PRO A 212 -31.66 -18.68 -5.38
N VAL A 213 -31.78 -18.58 -4.06
CA VAL A 213 -31.72 -17.32 -3.29
C VAL A 213 -30.32 -16.71 -3.32
#